data_AF-A0A947W6B1-F1
#
_entry.id   AF-A0A947W6B1-F1
#
_cell.length_a   1.000
_cell.length_b   1.000
_cell.length_c   1.000
_cell.angle_alpha   90.00
_cell.angle_beta   90.00
_cell.angle_gamma   90.00
#
_symmetry.space_group_name_H-M   'P 1'
#
loop_
_entity.id
_entity.type
_entity.pdbx_description
1 polymer ?
#
loop_
_entity_poly.entity_id
_entity_poly.type
_entity_poly.pdbx_seq_one_letter_code
_entity_poly.pdbx_strand_id
1 'polypeptide(L)'
;MNAEQWHTLTGLAVFMNGDGECNPSLSKLKQILGLRSIASVSRRIKSLEFARFNGYSLIEVIRKKRVKNTQGKWTYINNRYQLNQQVITIFATANDPTSVYSRQYAEKNRENKAKHLRPLYTDEKRNEDNITRESS
;
A
#
# COMPACT_ATOMS: atom_id res chain seq x y z
N MET A 1 -9.91 -5.39 13.55
CA MET A 1 -9.44 -6.50 12.70
C MET A 1 -10.17 -7.77 13.10
N ASN A 2 -10.72 -8.54 12.16
CA ASN A 2 -11.46 -9.79 12.45
C ASN A 2 -10.65 -11.04 12.06
N ALA A 3 -11.15 -12.23 12.44
CA ALA A 3 -10.46 -13.50 12.19
C ALA A 3 -10.18 -13.76 10.69
N GLU A 4 -11.09 -13.37 9.80
CA GLU A 4 -10.90 -13.51 8.36
C GLU A 4 -9.77 -12.60 7.84
N GLN A 5 -9.72 -11.36 8.31
CA GLN A 5 -8.66 -10.41 7.97
C GLN A 5 -7.31 -10.89 8.49
N TRP A 6 -7.25 -11.39 9.73
CA TRP A 6 -6.03 -11.97 10.30
C TRP A 6 -5.53 -13.18 9.51
N HIS A 7 -6.43 -14.11 9.15
CA HIS A 7 -6.09 -15.27 8.34
C HIS A 7 -5.60 -14.85 6.93
N THR A 8 -6.23 -13.84 6.34
CA THR A 8 -5.81 -13.34 5.02
C THR A 8 -4.45 -12.65 5.08
N LEU A 9 -4.19 -11.86 6.13
CA LEU A 9 -2.92 -11.18 6.36
C LEU A 9 -1.78 -12.19 6.54
N THR A 10 -1.97 -13.18 7.40
CA THR A 10 -0.99 -14.25 7.63
C THR A 10 -0.74 -15.07 6.36
N GLY A 11 -1.80 -15.37 5.57
CA GLY A 11 -1.65 -16.04 4.27
C GLY A 11 -0.85 -15.23 3.24
N LEU A 12 -0.91 -13.90 3.27
CA LEU A 12 -0.05 -13.03 2.46
C LEU A 12 1.40 -13.04 3.00
N ALA A 13 1.56 -12.96 4.32
CA ALA A 13 2.86 -12.89 4.98
C ALA A 13 3.76 -14.11 4.67
N VAL A 14 3.19 -15.28 4.37
CA VAL A 14 3.92 -16.47 3.88
C VAL A 14 4.75 -16.18 2.62
N PHE A 15 4.33 -15.22 1.80
CA PHE A 15 5.02 -14.83 0.56
C PHE A 15 5.85 -13.55 0.71
N MET A 16 6.02 -13.07 1.94
CA MET A 16 6.72 -11.82 2.23
C MET A 16 8.22 -11.99 2.01
N ASN A 17 8.82 -11.10 1.23
CA ASN A 17 10.27 -10.97 1.14
C ASN A 17 10.80 -10.05 2.27
N GLY A 18 12.12 -9.83 2.33
CA GLY A 18 12.74 -8.99 3.36
C GLY A 18 12.26 -7.53 3.39
N ASP A 19 11.66 -7.04 2.30
CA ASP A 19 11.16 -5.66 2.18
C ASP A 19 9.66 -5.54 2.56
N GLY A 20 9.00 -6.64 2.90
CA GLY A 20 7.57 -6.66 3.18
C GLY A 20 6.68 -6.77 1.94
N GLU A 21 7.27 -7.00 0.76
CA GLU A 21 6.52 -7.21 -0.48
C GLU A 21 6.05 -8.66 -0.60
N CYS A 22 4.83 -8.84 -1.08
CA CYS A 22 4.23 -10.13 -1.40
C CYS A 22 3.69 -10.10 -2.83
N ASN A 23 3.96 -11.15 -3.61
CA ASN A 23 3.46 -11.27 -4.98
C ASN A 23 2.83 -12.65 -5.31
N PRO A 24 1.98 -13.23 -4.44
CA PRO A 24 1.29 -14.46 -4.79
C PRO A 24 0.20 -14.21 -5.84
N SER A 25 -0.06 -15.21 -6.67
CA SER A 25 -1.27 -15.22 -7.50
C SER A 25 -2.51 -15.45 -6.64
N LEU A 26 -3.67 -14.98 -7.09
CA LEU A 26 -4.94 -15.24 -6.38
C LEU A 26 -5.25 -16.75 -6.29
N SER A 27 -4.79 -17.54 -7.26
CA SER A 27 -4.94 -19.00 -7.23
C SER A 27 -4.10 -19.63 -6.11
N LYS A 28 -2.87 -19.14 -5.90
CA LYS A 28 -2.00 -19.62 -4.83
C LYS A 28 -2.55 -19.24 -3.45
N LEU A 29 -3.03 -18.00 -3.31
CA LEU A 29 -3.72 -17.57 -2.09
C LEU A 29 -4.98 -18.38 -1.81
N LYS A 30 -5.77 -18.69 -2.85
CA LYS A 30 -6.94 -19.56 -2.72
C LYS A 30 -6.58 -20.89 -2.06
N GLN A 31 -5.49 -21.53 -2.52
CA GLN A 31 -5.03 -22.81 -1.99
C GLN A 31 -4.60 -22.69 -0.52
N ILE A 32 -3.76 -21.71 -0.17
CA ILE A 32 -3.27 -21.52 1.20
C ILE A 32 -4.39 -21.17 2.18
N LEU A 33 -5.32 -20.31 1.76
CA LEU A 33 -6.44 -19.90 2.61
C LEU A 33 -7.55 -20.95 2.71
N GLY A 34 -7.43 -22.09 2.02
CA GLY A 34 -8.44 -23.15 1.99
C GLY A 34 -9.77 -22.70 1.38
N LEU A 35 -9.73 -21.77 0.42
CA LEU A 35 -10.94 -21.16 -0.14
C LEU A 35 -11.43 -21.87 -1.40
N ARG A 36 -12.75 -21.88 -1.57
CA ARG A 36 -13.38 -22.55 -2.73
C ARG A 36 -13.25 -21.76 -4.04
N SER A 37 -13.13 -20.43 -3.99
CA SER A 37 -13.14 -19.59 -5.20
C SER A 37 -12.14 -18.43 -5.14
N ILE A 38 -11.67 -18.01 -6.32
CA ILE A 38 -10.84 -16.81 -6.49
C ILE A 38 -11.62 -15.55 -6.09
N ALA A 39 -12.93 -15.50 -6.35
CA ALA A 39 -13.78 -14.39 -5.94
C ALA A 39 -13.79 -14.17 -4.42
N SER A 40 -13.78 -15.25 -3.64
CA SER A 40 -13.66 -15.16 -2.17
C SER A 40 -12.32 -14.57 -1.74
N VAL A 41 -11.22 -14.94 -2.42
CA VAL A 41 -9.89 -14.33 -2.17
C VAL A 41 -9.94 -12.84 -2.46
N SER A 42 -10.46 -12.43 -3.62
CA SER A 42 -10.57 -11.02 -4.00
C SER A 42 -11.41 -10.21 -3.00
N ARG A 43 -12.51 -10.77 -2.49
CA ARG A 43 -13.34 -10.13 -1.46
C ARG A 43 -12.56 -9.95 -0.16
N ARG A 44 -11.83 -10.98 0.28
CA ARG A 44 -11.00 -10.94 1.47
C ARG A 44 -9.87 -9.92 1.38
N ILE A 45 -9.18 -9.86 0.24
CA ILE A 45 -8.15 -8.86 0.01
C ILE A 45 -8.73 -7.44 0.05
N LYS A 46 -9.88 -7.20 -0.59
CA LYS A 46 -10.57 -5.90 -0.49
C LYS A 46 -10.90 -5.56 0.96
N SER A 47 -11.45 -6.49 1.73
CA SER A 47 -11.71 -6.30 3.17
C SER A 47 -10.44 -5.96 3.95
N LEU A 48 -9.32 -6.63 3.64
CA LEU A 48 -8.04 -6.41 4.29
C LEU A 48 -7.40 -5.05 3.92
N GLU A 49 -7.59 -4.59 2.68
CA GLU A 49 -7.13 -3.28 2.20
C GLU A 49 -7.77 -2.11 2.97
N PHE A 50 -9.02 -2.26 3.42
CA PHE A 50 -9.71 -1.27 4.26
C PHE A 50 -9.42 -1.44 5.76
N ALA A 51 -8.92 -2.60 6.17
CA ALA A 51 -8.63 -2.86 7.58
C ALA A 51 -7.50 -1.95 8.10
N ARG A 52 -7.63 -1.54 9.35
CA ARG A 52 -6.67 -0.68 10.04
C ARG A 52 -6.26 -1.28 11.38
N PHE A 53 -5.02 -1.02 11.78
CA PHE A 53 -4.50 -1.26 13.11
C PHE A 53 -3.79 0.01 13.59
N ASN A 54 -4.21 0.55 14.73
CA ASN A 54 -3.71 1.82 15.27
C ASN A 54 -3.70 2.96 14.23
N GLY A 55 -4.75 3.03 13.39
CA GLY A 55 -4.86 4.02 12.31
C GLY A 55 -4.08 3.71 11.02
N TYR A 56 -3.19 2.73 11.04
CA TYR A 56 -2.40 2.32 9.86
C TYR A 56 -3.12 1.26 9.03
N SER A 57 -3.03 1.35 7.70
CA SER A 57 -3.44 0.27 6.78
C SER A 57 -2.66 -1.00 7.06
N LEU A 58 -3.33 -2.16 7.03
CA LEU A 58 -2.63 -3.44 7.18
C LEU A 58 -1.80 -3.77 5.93
N ILE A 59 -2.37 -3.50 4.75
CA ILE A 59 -1.72 -3.71 3.47
C ILE A 59 -1.95 -2.53 2.52
N GLU A 60 -1.08 -2.41 1.53
CA GLU A 60 -1.29 -1.64 0.31
C GLU A 60 -1.35 -2.59 -0.89
N VAL A 61 -2.29 -2.36 -1.81
CA VAL A 61 -2.47 -3.20 -3.00
C VAL A 61 -2.04 -2.42 -4.25
N ILE A 62 -0.88 -2.78 -4.77
CA ILE A 62 -0.33 -2.22 -6.00
C ILE A 62 -0.88 -3.02 -7.18
N ARG A 63 -1.98 -2.51 -7.74
CA ARG A 63 -2.66 -3.10 -8.91
C ARG A 63 -1.87 -2.77 -10.16
N LYS A 64 -1.30 -3.79 -10.81
CA LYS A 64 -0.58 -3.60 -12.08
C LYS A 64 -1.53 -3.57 -13.26
N LYS A 65 -1.23 -2.69 -14.22
CA LYS A 65 -1.92 -2.65 -15.52
C LYS A 65 -1.49 -3.84 -16.38
N ARG A 66 -2.28 -4.14 -17.40
CA ARG A 66 -1.91 -5.13 -18.42
C ARG A 66 -0.63 -4.65 -19.12
N VAL A 67 0.26 -5.58 -19.43
CA VAL A 67 1.46 -5.30 -20.25
C VAL A 67 1.40 -6.10 -21.55
N LYS A 68 1.98 -5.56 -22.62
CA LYS A 68 2.21 -6.33 -23.83
C LYS A 68 3.39 -7.27 -23.57
N ASN A 69 3.21 -8.55 -23.86
CA ASN A 69 4.30 -9.50 -23.87
C ASN A 69 5.20 -9.26 -25.11
N THR A 70 6.30 -10.01 -25.22
CA THR A 70 7.24 -9.96 -26.35
C THR A 70 6.59 -10.28 -27.70
N GLN A 71 5.40 -10.89 -27.70
CA GLN A 71 4.60 -11.25 -28.86
C GLN A 71 3.48 -10.23 -29.15
N GLY A 72 3.46 -9.08 -28.45
CA GLY A 72 2.46 -8.03 -28.62
C GLY A 72 1.10 -8.29 -27.98
N LYS A 73 0.91 -9.43 -27.29
CA LYS A 73 -0.34 -9.82 -26.61
C LYS A 73 -0.43 -9.21 -25.22
N TRP A 74 -1.60 -8.67 -24.88
CA TRP A 74 -1.88 -8.18 -23.53
C TRP A 74 -1.93 -9.32 -22.52
N THR A 75 -1.12 -9.22 -21.47
CA THR A 75 -1.07 -10.14 -20.34
C THR A 75 -1.35 -9.40 -19.04
N TYR A 76 -2.12 -10.03 -18.16
CA TYR A 76 -2.40 -9.49 -16.84
C TYR A 76 -1.24 -9.84 -15.91
N ILE A 77 -0.72 -8.85 -15.21
CA ILE A 77 0.26 -9.09 -14.16
C ILE A 77 -0.49 -9.28 -12.84
N ASN A 78 0.00 -10.18 -11.99
CA ASN A 78 -0.49 -10.32 -10.62
C ASN A 78 -0.37 -8.99 -9.86
N ASN A 79 -1.32 -8.76 -8.96
CA ASN A 79 -1.22 -7.66 -8.02
C ASN A 79 -0.02 -7.89 -7.09
N ARG A 80 0.67 -6.79 -6.76
CA ARG A 80 1.64 -6.80 -5.66
C ARG A 80 0.96 -6.29 -4.41
N TYR A 81 1.33 -6.85 -3.28
CA TYR A 81 0.84 -6.48 -1.96
C TYR A 81 2.02 -6.04 -1.12
N GLN A 82 1.90 -4.93 -0.42
CA GLN A 82 2.90 -4.48 0.54
C GLN A 82 2.27 -4.58 1.93
N LEU A 83 2.88 -5.34 2.82
CA LEU A 83 2.48 -5.32 4.22
C LEU A 83 3.03 -4.04 4.87
N ASN A 84 2.20 -3.39 5.67
CA ASN A 84 2.63 -2.19 6.36
C ASN A 84 3.59 -2.55 7.49
N GLN A 85 4.80 -1.98 7.43
CA GLN A 85 5.86 -2.27 8.39
C GLN A 85 5.51 -1.92 9.84
N GLN A 86 4.66 -0.90 10.06
CA GLN A 86 4.15 -0.55 11.39
C GLN A 86 3.24 -1.63 12.00
N VAL A 87 2.76 -2.54 11.14
CA VAL A 87 1.93 -3.69 11.49
C VAL A 87 2.79 -4.97 11.49
N ILE A 88 3.86 -5.04 10.68
CA ILE A 88 4.79 -6.19 10.66
C ILE A 88 5.49 -6.39 12.01
N THR A 89 5.68 -5.33 12.81
CA THR A 89 6.20 -5.45 14.18
C THR A 89 5.37 -6.40 15.07
N ILE A 90 4.11 -6.68 14.71
CA ILE A 90 3.27 -7.68 15.40
C ILE A 90 3.81 -9.10 15.18
N PHE A 91 4.53 -9.35 14.07
CA PHE A 91 5.16 -10.64 13.76
C PHE A 91 6.63 -10.72 14.22
N ALA A 92 7.24 -9.58 14.58
CA ALA A 92 8.62 -9.57 15.05
C ALA A 92 8.67 -10.09 16.50
N THR A 93 9.42 -11.17 16.72
CA THR A 93 9.73 -11.63 18.08
C THR A 93 10.81 -10.71 18.70
N ALA A 94 10.81 -10.55 20.02
CA ALA A 94 11.64 -9.56 20.73
C ALA A 94 13.17 -9.67 20.50
N ASN A 95 13.64 -10.74 19.86
CA ASN A 95 15.06 -10.99 19.55
C ASN A 95 15.39 -10.95 18.04
N ASP A 96 14.47 -10.47 17.20
CA ASP A 96 14.63 -10.50 15.75
C ASP A 96 15.37 -9.24 15.22
N PRO A 97 16.51 -9.36 14.51
CA PRO A 97 17.28 -8.23 13.97
C PRO A 97 16.50 -7.36 12.95
N THR A 98 15.29 -7.77 12.55
CA THR A 98 14.34 -6.99 11.76
C THR A 98 13.97 -5.63 12.39
N SER A 99 14.21 -5.43 13.69
CA SER A 99 14.08 -4.11 14.34
C SER A 99 15.06 -3.04 13.81
N VAL A 100 16.16 -3.45 13.18
CA VAL A 100 17.10 -2.54 12.50
C VAL A 100 16.56 -2.15 11.11
N TYR A 101 15.92 -3.09 10.42
CA TYR A 101 15.26 -2.83 9.13
C TYR A 101 14.10 -1.83 9.28
N SER A 102 13.30 -1.94 10.33
CA SER A 102 12.20 -0.98 10.57
C SER A 102 12.71 0.45 10.80
N ARG A 103 13.90 0.65 11.38
CA ARG A 103 14.54 1.97 11.53
C ARG A 103 15.02 2.54 10.19
N GLN A 104 15.77 1.78 9.41
CA GLN A 104 16.29 2.21 8.09
C GLN A 104 15.15 2.54 7.11
N TYR A 105 14.05 1.78 7.13
CA TYR A 105 12.89 2.05 6.30
C TYR A 105 12.04 3.23 6.80
N ALA A 106 11.95 3.46 8.11
CA ALA A 106 11.30 4.66 8.66
C ALA A 106 12.04 5.94 8.21
N GLU A 107 13.38 5.90 8.15
CA GLU A 107 14.21 6.98 7.62
C GLU A 107 13.95 7.19 6.13
N LYS A 108 13.98 6.13 5.31
CA LYS A 108 13.69 6.20 3.87
C LYS A 108 12.27 6.71 3.57
N ASN A 109 11.28 6.34 4.39
CA ASN A 109 9.91 6.86 4.27
C ASN A 109 9.80 8.34 4.69
N ARG A 110 10.53 8.78 5.72
CA ARG A 110 10.63 10.21 6.07
C ARG A 110 11.23 11.01 4.92
N GLU A 111 12.31 10.51 4.31
CA GLU A 111 12.92 11.16 3.15
C GLU A 111 11.98 11.24 1.95
N ASN A 112 11.24 10.17 1.65
CA ASN A 112 10.29 10.17 0.53
C ASN A 112 9.11 11.12 0.78
N LYS A 113 8.61 11.20 2.02
CA LYS A 113 7.60 12.21 2.40
C LYS A 113 8.14 13.63 2.26
N ALA A 114 9.38 13.88 2.69
CA ALA A 114 10.02 15.19 2.57
C ALA A 114 10.24 15.60 1.10
N LYS A 115 10.57 14.64 0.21
CA LYS A 115 10.73 14.89 -1.23
C LYS A 115 9.43 15.26 -1.95
N HIS A 116 8.26 14.95 -1.38
CA HIS A 116 6.94 15.33 -1.92
C HIS A 116 6.32 16.55 -1.22
N LEU A 117 6.98 17.10 -0.21
CA LEU A 117 6.68 18.38 0.40
C LEU A 117 7.70 19.42 -0.08
N ARG A 118 7.63 19.80 -1.37
CA ARG A 118 8.24 21.08 -1.77
C ARG A 118 7.34 22.20 -1.20
N PRO A 119 7.91 23.28 -0.63
CA PRO A 119 7.11 24.37 -0.11
C PRO A 119 6.38 25.02 -1.28
N LEU A 120 5.05 25.10 -1.18
CA LEU A 120 4.25 26.02 -1.99
C LEU A 120 4.65 27.43 -1.54
N TYR A 121 5.68 27.97 -2.18
CA TYR A 121 5.93 29.40 -2.17
C TYR A 121 4.85 30.01 -3.07
N THR A 122 3.78 30.52 -2.46
CA THR A 122 2.80 31.35 -3.17
C THR A 122 3.36 32.76 -3.24
N ASP A 123 3.80 33.14 -4.43
CA ASP A 123 4.12 34.51 -4.80
C ASP A 123 2.81 35.32 -4.81
N GLU A 124 2.54 36.08 -3.76
CA GLU A 124 1.51 37.11 -3.75
C GLU A 124 1.98 38.29 -4.62
N LYS A 125 1.45 38.38 -5.85
CA LYS A 125 1.28 39.67 -6.54
C LYS A 125 -0.17 39.82 -6.96
N ARG A 126 -0.93 40.45 -6.07
CA ARG A 126 -2.27 40.97 -6.28
C ARG A 126 -2.16 42.20 -7.18
N ASN A 127 -2.53 42.07 -8.46
CA ASN A 127 -2.84 43.22 -9.30
C ASN A 127 -4.23 43.73 -8.90
N GLU A 128 -4.26 44.86 -8.21
CA GLU A 128 -5.48 45.63 -7.96
C GLU A 128 -5.72 46.54 -9.16
N ASP A 129 -6.66 46.17 -10.04
CA ASP A 129 -7.17 47.06 -11.08
C ASP A 129 -8.70 47.20 -10.94
N ASN A 130 -9.08 48.41 -10.54
CA ASN A 130 -10.24 49.19 -10.97
C ASN A 130 -11.66 48.67 -10.70
N ILE A 131 -12.21 49.08 -9.56
CA ILE A 131 -13.64 49.44 -9.45
C ILE A 131 -13.73 50.83 -8.83
N THR A 132 -13.87 51.86 -9.67
CA THR A 132 -14.33 53.18 -9.21
C THR A 132 -15.73 53.43 -9.80
N ARG A 133 -16.65 53.74 -8.89
CA ARG A 133 -18.05 54.07 -9.10
C ARG A 133 -18.19 55.39 -9.88
N GLU A 134 -19.07 55.41 -10.88
CA GLU A 134 -19.73 56.64 -11.31
C GLU A 134 -21.11 56.71 -10.64
N SER A 135 -21.31 57.77 -9.85
CA SER A 135 -22.61 58.25 -9.38
C SER A 135 -22.45 59.72 -9.05
N SER A 136 -22.71 60.60 -10.02
CA SER A 136 -23.19 61.97 -9.88
C SER A 136 -23.59 62.49 -11.26
#